data_AF-D8QAL3-F1
#
_entry.id   AF-D8QAL3-F1
#
_cell.length_a   1.000
_cell.length_b   1.000
_cell.length_c   1.000
_cell.angle_alpha   90.00
_cell.angle_beta   90.00
_cell.angle_gamma   90.00
#
_symmetry.space_group_name_H-M   'P 1'
#
loop_
_entity.id
_entity.type
_entity.pdbx_description
1 polymer ?
#
loop_
_entity_poly.entity_id
_entity_poly.type
_entity_poly.pdbx_seq_one_letter_code
_entity_poly.pdbx_strand_id
1 'polypeptide(L)'
;MPADRSSFKIDYERHPRSSLKEWLKQHPDNERHPRSSLKEWLKQHPDYKAPPPRRPPPKNAPPPLLSPEELEISLSHFTPEFRARWLAACARMKQAMEGTLPPDAPPVYYSKVYSYLPPQAAIPENTPYEKQPVRMTHSGMWMNRLSDELMDLVLEFKHGSVEAGLKCVKDGQARVVDVIGGRPEPDDPSVQEIDLPGQSYFVRLWTGHMDYNRTVCWNVVDRKTGKVLRKPRFLKMFATDDKELYRHEIFSLERNRGVEKPAAETFIAHDGERVEFHVRKKLVKTIRLPQRASEQLLVEQKPLEVLFELSLD
;
A
#
# COMPACT_ATOMS: atom_id res chain seq x y z
N MET A 1 34.45 -1.37 61.10
CA MET A 1 35.03 -1.78 59.80
C MET A 1 35.28 -3.28 59.88
N PRO A 2 34.78 -4.12 58.96
CA PRO A 2 34.89 -3.98 57.50
C PRO A 2 33.53 -3.88 56.76
N ALA A 3 33.65 -3.72 55.44
CA ALA A 3 32.66 -3.20 54.49
C ALA A 3 31.46 -4.12 54.20
N ASP A 4 30.32 -3.45 54.04
CA ASP A 4 29.03 -3.99 53.59
C ASP A 4 29.02 -4.17 52.06
N ARG A 5 28.47 -5.30 51.61
CA ARG A 5 28.35 -5.66 50.19
C ARG A 5 27.02 -5.12 49.67
N SER A 6 27.04 -3.92 49.10
CA SER A 6 25.95 -3.42 48.27
C SER A 6 25.83 -4.26 47.00
N SER A 7 24.73 -5.01 46.91
CA SER A 7 24.30 -5.68 45.68
C SER A 7 23.48 -4.68 44.85
N PHE A 8 24.12 -4.03 43.88
CA PHE A 8 23.40 -3.39 42.80
C PHE A 8 22.93 -4.46 41.81
N LYS A 9 21.65 -4.83 41.88
CA LYS A 9 20.97 -5.47 40.76
C LYS A 9 20.68 -4.39 39.73
N ILE A 10 21.32 -4.48 38.57
CA ILE A 10 20.93 -3.71 37.39
C ILE A 10 19.83 -4.51 36.69
N ASP A 11 18.61 -4.02 36.77
CA ASP A 11 17.51 -4.47 35.91
C ASP A 11 17.79 -4.01 34.48
N TYR A 12 17.99 -4.96 33.57
CA TYR A 12 18.02 -4.71 32.13
C TYR A 12 16.58 -4.76 31.60
N GLU A 13 15.85 -3.64 31.72
CA GLU A 13 14.61 -3.44 30.98
C GLU A 13 14.87 -2.79 29.61
N ARG A 14 14.31 -3.43 28.58
CA ARG A 14 13.80 -2.85 27.31
C ARG A 14 14.76 -1.99 26.48
N HIS A 15 15.32 -2.58 25.42
CA HIS A 15 15.95 -1.82 24.32
C HIS A 15 15.04 -1.76 23.07
N PRO A 16 14.80 -0.57 22.49
CA PRO A 16 14.09 -0.41 21.22
C PRO A 16 14.96 -0.77 20.01
N ARG A 17 14.33 -0.99 18.85
CA ARG A 17 14.94 -1.37 17.55
C ARG A 17 16.07 -0.44 17.06
N SER A 18 16.27 0.74 17.67
CA SER A 18 17.36 1.66 17.36
C SER A 18 18.75 1.06 17.61
N SER A 19 18.89 0.11 18.54
CA SER A 19 20.19 -0.47 18.88
C SER A 19 20.79 -1.35 17.78
N LEU A 20 19.97 -2.01 16.95
CA LEU A 20 20.49 -2.88 15.87
C LEU A 20 21.07 -2.05 14.72
N LYS A 21 20.46 -0.91 14.39
CA LYS A 21 20.98 0.02 13.38
C LYS A 21 22.27 0.67 13.84
N GLU A 22 22.34 1.13 15.09
CA GLU A 22 23.57 1.70 15.66
C GLU A 22 24.69 0.67 15.75
N TRP A 23 24.35 -0.59 16.08
CA TRP A 23 25.30 -1.69 16.11
C TRP A 23 25.83 -2.07 14.72
N LEU A 24 24.96 -2.17 13.71
CA LEU A 24 25.38 -2.43 12.32
C LEU A 24 26.24 -1.28 11.76
N LYS A 25 25.99 -0.04 12.18
CA LYS A 25 26.80 1.13 11.80
C LYS A 25 28.21 1.09 12.40
N GLN A 26 28.37 0.47 13.57
CA GLN A 26 29.66 0.27 14.21
C GLN A 26 30.42 -0.93 13.62
N HIS A 27 29.75 -1.87 12.94
CA HIS A 27 30.33 -3.11 12.41
C HIS A 27 29.92 -3.33 10.95
N PRO A 28 30.46 -2.53 10.01
CA PRO A 28 29.99 -2.45 8.61
C PRO A 28 30.22 -3.73 7.79
N ASP A 29 31.06 -4.65 8.26
CA ASP A 29 31.36 -5.91 7.56
C ASP A 29 30.25 -6.98 7.74
N ASN A 30 29.23 -6.71 8.55
CA ASN A 30 28.20 -7.68 8.94
C ASN A 30 26.95 -7.72 8.02
N GLU A 31 26.91 -6.98 6.91
CA GLU A 31 25.69 -6.85 6.10
C GLU A 31 25.24 -8.13 5.36
N ARG A 32 26.00 -9.22 5.41
CA ARG A 32 25.58 -10.51 4.85
C ARG A 32 26.00 -11.67 5.74
N HIS A 33 25.17 -12.04 6.71
CA HIS A 33 25.36 -13.30 7.42
C HIS A 33 24.27 -14.36 7.16
N PRO A 34 24.66 -15.57 6.72
CA PRO A 34 23.81 -16.75 6.71
C PRO A 34 23.50 -17.21 8.14
N ARG A 35 22.42 -17.98 8.32
CA ARG A 35 21.89 -18.52 9.60
C ARG A 35 22.91 -19.18 10.55
N SER A 36 24.15 -19.44 10.11
CA SER A 36 25.24 -19.96 10.94
C SER A 36 25.73 -18.96 12.00
N SER A 37 25.69 -17.64 11.74
CA SER A 37 26.22 -16.64 12.69
C SER A 37 25.42 -16.52 13.99
N LEU A 38 24.10 -16.70 13.93
CA LEU A 38 23.24 -16.60 15.12
C LEU A 38 23.55 -17.71 16.14
N LYS A 39 23.91 -18.92 15.67
CA LYS A 39 24.27 -20.02 16.58
C LYS A 39 25.61 -19.78 17.28
N GLU A 40 26.59 -19.20 16.59
CA GLU A 40 27.88 -18.86 17.19
C GLU A 40 27.75 -17.67 18.15
N TRP A 41 26.93 -16.68 17.80
CA TRP A 41 26.62 -15.56 18.69
C TRP A 41 25.92 -16.03 19.98
N LEU A 42 24.92 -16.92 19.87
CA LEU A 42 24.25 -17.50 21.04
C LEU A 42 25.18 -18.36 21.92
N LYS A 43 26.25 -18.93 21.35
CA LYS A 43 27.28 -19.61 22.14
C LYS A 43 28.14 -18.62 22.94
N GLN A 44 28.39 -17.42 22.38
CA GLN A 44 29.16 -16.37 23.04
C GLN A 44 28.35 -15.58 24.08
N HIS A 45 27.01 -15.66 24.01
CA HIS A 45 26.09 -14.99 24.94
C HIS A 45 25.12 -15.99 25.59
N PRO A 46 25.61 -16.88 26.47
CA PRO A 46 24.80 -17.93 27.09
C PRO A 46 23.65 -17.39 27.96
N ASP A 47 23.77 -16.13 28.41
CA ASP A 47 22.79 -15.47 29.27
C ASP A 47 21.64 -14.84 28.47
N TYR A 48 21.74 -14.84 27.13
CA TYR A 48 20.70 -14.28 26.27
C TYR A 48 19.43 -15.14 26.36
N LYS A 49 18.41 -14.60 27.03
CA LYS A 49 17.06 -15.15 27.01
C LYS A 49 16.32 -14.53 25.84
N ALA A 50 16.09 -15.34 24.79
CA ALA A 50 15.23 -14.92 23.70
C ALA A 50 13.89 -14.44 24.27
N PRO A 51 13.37 -13.29 23.83
CA PRO A 51 12.06 -12.82 24.28
C PRO A 51 11.03 -13.91 23.97
N PRO A 52 10.05 -14.13 24.86
CA PRO A 52 9.04 -15.16 24.65
C PRO A 52 8.39 -14.94 23.28
N PRO A 53 8.18 -16.00 22.49
CA PRO A 53 7.57 -15.87 21.18
C PRO A 53 6.23 -15.16 21.34
N ARG A 54 6.06 -14.04 20.63
CA ARG A 54 4.77 -13.34 20.60
C ARG A 54 3.73 -14.35 20.15
N ARG A 55 2.70 -14.57 20.97
CA ARG A 55 1.58 -15.42 20.57
C ARG A 55 1.05 -14.85 19.24
N PRO A 56 0.87 -15.69 18.20
CA PRO A 56 0.26 -15.22 16.98
C PRO A 56 -1.11 -14.62 17.33
N PRO A 57 -1.46 -13.44 16.79
CA PRO A 57 -2.78 -12.88 17.02
C PRO A 57 -3.84 -13.88 16.56
N PRO A 58 -5.04 -13.89 17.18
CA PRO A 58 -6.16 -14.68 16.70
C PRO A 58 -6.35 -14.45 15.20
N LYS A 59 -6.66 -15.51 14.43
CA LYS A 59 -6.83 -15.43 12.97
C LYS A 59 -7.85 -14.39 12.50
N ASN A 60 -8.70 -13.88 13.40
CA ASN A 60 -9.74 -12.90 13.13
C ASN A 60 -9.61 -11.64 14.02
N ALA A 61 -8.51 -11.46 14.75
CA ALA A 61 -8.32 -10.21 15.47
C ALA A 61 -8.05 -9.10 14.44
N PRO A 62 -8.73 -7.94 14.55
CA PRO A 62 -8.33 -6.78 13.75
C PRO A 62 -6.85 -6.51 14.00
N PRO A 63 -6.12 -5.98 13.01
CA PRO A 63 -4.76 -5.53 13.22
C PRO A 63 -4.70 -4.66 14.47
N PRO A 64 -3.70 -4.85 15.36
CA PRO A 64 -3.52 -3.88 16.41
C PRO A 64 -3.37 -2.52 15.75
N LEU A 65 -4.18 -1.55 16.18
CA LEU A 65 -3.85 -0.15 15.95
C LEU A 65 -2.41 0.05 16.43
N LEU A 66 -1.65 0.89 15.72
CA LEU A 66 -0.32 1.30 16.19
C LEU A 66 -0.43 1.62 17.68
N SER A 67 0.41 0.98 18.49
CA SER A 67 0.46 1.28 19.91
C SER A 67 0.76 2.77 20.10
N PRO A 68 0.33 3.39 21.21
CA PRO A 68 0.67 4.79 21.49
C PRO A 68 2.17 5.08 21.34
N GLU A 69 3.03 4.12 21.69
CA GLU A 69 4.49 4.17 21.54
C GLU A 69 4.95 4.14 20.07
N GLU A 70 4.31 3.33 19.21
CA GLU A 70 4.61 3.28 17.76
C GLU A 70 4.15 4.55 17.05
N LEU A 71 2.98 5.09 17.42
CA LEU A 71 2.53 6.41 16.98
C LEU A 71 3.49 7.52 17.44
N GLU A 72 4.01 7.42 18.66
CA GLU A 72 4.95 8.40 19.20
C GLU A 72 6.31 8.37 18.51
N ILE A 73 6.80 7.19 18.14
CA ILE A 73 8.03 7.04 17.33
C ILE A 73 7.83 7.63 15.93
N SER A 74 6.71 7.32 15.26
CA SER A 74 6.39 7.85 13.92
C SER A 74 6.24 9.38 13.92
N LEU A 75 5.69 9.96 15.00
CA LEU A 75 5.49 11.40 15.16
C LEU A 75 6.66 12.13 15.82
N SER A 76 7.72 11.43 16.23
CA SER A 76 8.85 12.02 16.98
C SER A 76 9.64 13.07 16.17
N HIS A 77 9.47 13.07 14.85
CA HIS A 77 10.07 14.05 13.94
C HIS A 77 9.27 15.35 13.83
N PHE A 78 8.07 15.42 14.42
CA PHE A 78 7.23 16.61 14.35
C PHE A 78 7.54 17.60 15.48
N THR A 79 7.52 18.89 15.17
CA THR A 79 7.49 19.90 16.23
C THR A 79 6.21 19.74 17.06
N PRO A 80 6.20 20.10 18.36
CA PRO A 80 5.00 20.01 19.19
C PRO A 80 3.79 20.73 18.58
N GLU A 81 4.02 21.88 17.94
CA GLU A 81 2.99 22.68 17.26
C GLU A 81 2.43 21.94 16.04
N PHE A 82 3.29 21.36 15.20
CA PHE A 82 2.86 20.59 14.05
C PHE A 82 2.11 19.32 14.48
N ARG A 83 2.59 18.62 15.51
CA ARG A 83 1.92 17.45 16.10
C ARG A 83 0.52 17.80 16.58
N ALA A 84 0.33 18.95 17.25
CA ALA A 84 -0.98 19.40 17.70
C ALA A 84 -1.94 19.66 16.53
N ARG A 85 -1.48 20.36 15.49
CA ARG A 85 -2.26 20.60 14.25
C ARG A 85 -2.64 19.28 13.57
N TRP A 86 -1.69 18.35 13.45
CA TRP A 86 -1.90 17.02 12.87
C TRP A 86 -2.97 16.21 13.60
N LEU A 87 -2.88 16.14 14.93
CA LEU A 87 -3.86 15.42 15.75
C LEU A 87 -5.25 16.05 15.67
N ALA A 88 -5.34 17.38 15.66
CA ALA A 88 -6.60 18.10 15.49
C ALA A 88 -7.25 17.82 14.12
N ALA A 89 -6.48 17.85 13.03
CA ALA A 89 -6.96 17.53 11.69
C ALA A 89 -7.43 16.06 11.59
N CYS A 90 -6.66 15.11 12.14
CA CYS A 90 -7.06 13.70 12.22
C CYS A 90 -8.38 13.52 12.98
N ALA A 91 -8.53 14.19 14.13
CA ALA A 91 -9.73 14.10 14.96
C ALA A 91 -10.97 14.65 14.23
N ARG A 92 -10.84 15.81 13.58
CA ARG A 92 -11.93 16.41 12.79
C ARG A 92 -12.33 15.55 11.59
N MET A 93 -11.36 15.03 10.84
CA MET A 93 -11.63 14.10 9.74
C MET A 93 -12.39 12.86 10.24
N LYS A 94 -11.97 12.29 11.37
CA LYS A 94 -12.65 11.15 12.01
C LYS A 94 -14.09 11.51 12.39
N GLN A 95 -14.31 12.66 13.02
CA GLN A 95 -15.66 13.12 13.40
C GLN A 95 -16.58 13.29 12.18
N ALA A 96 -16.08 13.91 11.11
CA ALA A 96 -16.85 14.05 9.87
C ALA A 96 -17.23 12.68 9.27
N MET A 97 -16.28 11.74 9.24
CA MET A 97 -16.52 10.37 8.78
C MET A 97 -17.54 9.59 9.62
N GLU A 98 -17.54 9.81 10.93
CA GLU A 98 -18.48 9.17 11.86
C GLU A 98 -19.85 9.88 11.88
N GLY A 99 -19.94 11.09 11.30
CA GLY A 99 -21.12 11.95 11.38
C GLY A 99 -21.32 12.56 12.77
N THR A 100 -20.23 12.77 13.51
CA THR A 100 -20.20 13.33 14.88
C THR A 100 -19.59 14.74 14.93
N LEU A 101 -19.40 15.36 13.76
CA LEU A 101 -18.98 16.75 13.66
C LEU A 101 -20.07 17.67 14.27
N PRO A 102 -19.70 18.68 15.10
CA PRO A 102 -20.67 19.62 15.65
C PRO A 102 -21.50 20.30 14.55
N PRO A 103 -22.81 20.57 14.77
CA PRO A 103 -23.68 21.15 13.74
C PRO A 103 -23.25 22.53 13.25
N ASP A 104 -22.55 23.29 14.10
CA ASP A 104 -22.02 24.63 13.86
C ASP A 104 -20.57 24.63 13.34
N ALA A 105 -19.91 23.47 13.32
CA ALA A 105 -18.55 23.36 12.81
C ALA A 105 -18.53 23.41 11.27
N PRO A 106 -17.50 24.03 10.67
CA PRO A 106 -17.35 24.04 9.23
C PRO A 106 -17.16 22.61 8.69
N PRO A 107 -17.72 22.28 7.51
CA PRO A 107 -17.55 20.97 6.90
C PRO A 107 -16.07 20.62 6.71
N VAL A 108 -15.76 19.34 6.82
CA VAL A 108 -14.47 18.81 6.41
C VAL A 108 -14.56 18.43 4.94
N TYR A 109 -13.64 18.89 4.11
CA TYR A 109 -13.64 18.62 2.66
C TYR A 109 -12.59 17.57 2.29
N TYR A 110 -12.88 16.78 1.24
CA TYR A 110 -11.85 16.00 0.57
C TYR A 110 -10.73 16.92 0.08
N SER A 111 -9.49 16.45 0.15
CA SER A 111 -8.37 17.27 -0.29
C SER A 111 -8.50 17.64 -1.77
N LYS A 112 -8.17 18.90 -2.09
CA LYS A 112 -8.16 19.44 -3.46
C LYS A 112 -7.22 18.69 -4.40
N VAL A 113 -6.21 17.98 -3.87
CA VAL A 113 -5.37 17.10 -4.70
C VAL A 113 -6.19 16.05 -5.43
N TYR A 114 -7.35 15.63 -4.92
CA TYR A 114 -8.20 14.68 -5.61
C TYR A 114 -8.90 15.28 -6.84
N SER A 115 -8.91 16.61 -7.00
CA SER A 115 -9.45 17.27 -8.20
C SER A 115 -8.51 17.15 -9.40
N TYR A 116 -7.22 16.87 -9.17
CA TYR A 116 -6.23 16.69 -10.25
C TYR A 116 -6.19 15.27 -10.81
N LEU A 117 -6.97 14.35 -10.23
CA LEU A 117 -7.13 13.01 -10.82
C LEU A 117 -7.90 13.11 -12.15
N PRO A 118 -7.78 12.12 -13.06
CA PRO A 118 -8.64 12.00 -14.22
C PRO A 118 -10.14 12.06 -13.87
N PRO A 119 -11.00 12.58 -14.76
CA PRO A 119 -12.41 12.90 -14.47
C PRO A 119 -13.20 11.79 -13.77
N GLN A 120 -12.96 10.53 -14.13
CA GLN A 120 -13.63 9.35 -13.58
C GLN A 120 -13.23 9.01 -12.13
N ALA A 121 -12.07 9.49 -11.67
CA ALA A 121 -11.57 9.30 -10.31
C ALA A 121 -11.55 10.60 -9.50
N ALA A 122 -11.69 11.74 -10.18
CA ALA A 122 -11.65 13.07 -9.60
C ALA A 122 -12.74 13.25 -8.55
N ILE A 123 -12.38 13.97 -7.50
CA ILE A 123 -13.34 14.50 -6.54
C ILE A 123 -13.32 16.01 -6.74
N PRO A 124 -14.46 16.65 -7.05
CA PRO A 124 -14.53 18.09 -7.18
C PRO A 124 -14.00 18.77 -5.91
N GLU A 125 -13.32 19.90 -6.08
CA GLU A 125 -12.90 20.72 -4.94
C GLU A 125 -14.12 21.12 -4.11
N ASN A 126 -13.92 21.27 -2.81
CA ASN A 126 -14.99 21.56 -1.85
C ASN A 126 -16.09 20.47 -1.77
N THR A 127 -15.80 19.23 -2.19
CA THR A 127 -16.70 18.10 -1.89
C THR A 127 -16.60 17.77 -0.39
N PRO A 128 -17.69 17.83 0.37
CA PRO A 128 -17.66 17.54 1.81
C PRO A 128 -17.45 16.04 2.07
N TYR A 129 -16.85 15.71 3.21
CA TYR A 129 -16.84 14.35 3.72
C TYR A 129 -18.24 13.89 4.05
N GLU A 130 -18.64 12.79 3.45
CA GLU A 130 -19.84 12.08 3.85
C GLU A 130 -19.52 11.06 4.93
N LYS A 131 -20.55 10.73 5.72
CA LYS A 131 -20.48 9.64 6.69
C LYS A 131 -20.13 8.35 5.95
N GLN A 132 -18.99 7.77 6.28
CA GLN A 132 -18.50 6.55 5.64
C GLN A 132 -17.80 5.66 6.67
N PRO A 133 -17.90 4.32 6.53
CA PRO A 133 -17.21 3.42 7.44
C PRO A 133 -15.70 3.64 7.36
N VAL A 134 -15.04 3.75 8.50
CA VAL A 134 -13.58 3.84 8.57
C VAL A 134 -12.98 2.55 8.00
N ARG A 135 -12.26 2.68 6.89
CA ARG A 135 -11.51 1.57 6.30
C ARG A 135 -10.06 1.62 6.76
N MET A 136 -9.58 0.52 7.35
CA MET A 136 -8.18 0.34 7.72
C MET A 136 -7.56 -0.80 6.90
N THR A 137 -6.29 -0.67 6.55
CA THR A 137 -5.48 -1.78 6.00
C THR A 137 -5.18 -2.81 7.11
N HIS A 138 -4.66 -3.97 6.72
CA HIS A 138 -4.08 -4.95 7.67
C HIS A 138 -2.90 -4.41 8.49
N SER A 139 -2.32 -3.27 8.11
CA SER A 139 -1.28 -2.58 8.88
C SER A 139 -1.83 -1.52 9.84
N GLY A 140 -3.16 -1.38 9.96
CA GLY A 140 -3.79 -0.35 10.78
C GLY A 140 -3.74 1.06 10.17
N MET A 141 -3.30 1.18 8.91
CA MET A 141 -3.27 2.45 8.20
C MET A 141 -4.65 2.82 7.65
N TRP A 142 -4.95 4.11 7.63
CA TRP A 142 -6.20 4.64 7.11
C TRP A 142 -6.21 4.51 5.58
N MET A 143 -7.18 3.76 5.04
CA MET A 143 -7.42 3.67 3.59
C MET A 143 -8.36 4.76 3.07
N ASN A 144 -8.85 5.63 3.95
CA ASN A 144 -9.73 6.70 3.53
C ASN A 144 -8.90 7.76 2.84
N ARG A 145 -9.51 8.39 1.85
CA ARG A 145 -8.98 9.62 1.25
C ARG A 145 -8.71 10.64 2.38
N LEU A 146 -7.71 11.50 2.22
CA LEU A 146 -7.32 12.50 3.22
C LEU A 146 -8.14 13.78 3.07
N SER A 147 -8.48 14.43 4.18
CA SER A 147 -9.11 15.74 4.16
C SER A 147 -8.14 16.82 3.71
N ASP A 148 -8.66 17.94 3.20
CA ASP A 148 -7.81 19.05 2.72
C ASP A 148 -6.85 19.53 3.81
N GLU A 149 -7.34 19.71 5.04
CA GLU A 149 -6.52 20.09 6.20
C GLU A 149 -5.39 19.10 6.51
N LEU A 150 -5.66 17.81 6.37
CA LEU A 150 -4.66 16.79 6.68
C LEU A 150 -3.64 16.66 5.55
N MET A 151 -4.09 16.78 4.30
CA MET A 151 -3.18 16.80 3.15
C MET A 151 -2.32 18.05 3.14
N ASP A 152 -2.87 19.23 3.45
CA ASP A 152 -2.10 20.48 3.53
C ASP A 152 -0.97 20.35 4.56
N LEU A 153 -1.21 19.71 5.71
CA LEU A 153 -0.16 19.40 6.68
C LEU A 153 0.90 18.42 6.13
N VAL A 154 0.48 17.37 5.41
CA VAL A 154 1.44 16.46 4.74
C VAL A 154 2.31 17.22 3.74
N LEU A 155 1.71 18.12 2.95
CA LEU A 155 2.41 18.90 1.93
C LEU A 155 3.37 19.90 2.56
N GLU A 156 2.93 20.63 3.59
CA GLU A 156 3.79 21.52 4.38
C GLU A 156 4.99 20.78 4.96
N PHE A 157 4.76 19.61 5.58
CA PHE A 157 5.83 18.82 6.17
C PHE A 157 6.84 18.32 5.14
N LYS A 158 6.37 17.78 4.01
CA LYS A 158 7.24 17.17 2.99
C LYS A 158 7.92 18.16 2.07
N HIS A 159 7.27 19.28 1.77
CA HIS A 159 7.71 20.23 0.74
C HIS A 159 8.01 21.63 1.30
N GLY A 160 7.89 21.83 2.60
CA GLY A 160 8.09 23.11 3.29
C GLY A 160 6.94 24.11 3.10
N SER A 161 6.03 23.88 2.15
CA SER A 161 4.82 24.69 1.93
C SER A 161 3.76 23.89 1.19
N VAL A 162 2.50 24.27 1.40
CA VAL A 162 1.35 23.68 0.70
C VAL A 162 1.46 23.95 -0.80
N GLU A 163 1.84 25.16 -1.20
CA GLU A 163 1.93 25.57 -2.60
C GLU A 163 2.99 24.75 -3.37
N ALA A 164 4.17 24.54 -2.78
CA ALA A 164 5.21 23.71 -3.38
C ALA A 164 4.76 22.25 -3.47
N GLY A 165 4.09 21.74 -2.44
CA GLY A 165 3.53 20.39 -2.44
C GLY A 165 2.44 20.21 -3.48
N LEU A 166 1.50 21.14 -3.61
CA LEU A 166 0.44 21.09 -4.64
C LEU A 166 1.01 21.11 -6.04
N LYS A 167 2.04 21.92 -6.30
CA LYS A 167 2.75 21.91 -7.59
C LYS A 167 3.35 20.53 -7.87
N CYS A 168 4.05 19.95 -6.88
CA CYS A 168 4.64 18.62 -7.00
C CYS A 168 3.58 17.53 -7.21
N VAL A 169 2.48 17.57 -6.46
CA VAL A 169 1.37 16.62 -6.56
C VAL A 169 0.65 16.74 -7.89
N LYS A 170 0.41 17.95 -8.39
CA LYS A 170 -0.21 18.17 -9.70
C LYS A 170 0.64 17.59 -10.83
N ASP A 171 1.96 17.77 -10.76
CA ASP A 171 2.90 17.18 -11.73
C ASP A 171 3.01 15.65 -11.57
N GLY A 172 2.87 15.15 -10.34
CA GLY A 172 3.01 13.73 -9.98
C GLY A 172 1.76 12.88 -10.17
N GLN A 173 0.56 13.43 -9.94
CA GLN A 173 -0.70 12.68 -10.03
C GLN A 173 -1.01 12.26 -11.45
N ALA A 174 -0.66 13.06 -12.46
CA ALA A 174 -0.72 12.62 -13.86
C ALA A 174 0.04 11.30 -14.10
N ARG A 175 1.06 10.99 -13.28
CA ARG A 175 1.85 9.76 -13.35
C ARG A 175 1.35 8.66 -12.40
N VAL A 176 0.72 9.01 -11.28
CA VAL A 176 0.32 8.07 -10.21
C VAL A 176 -1.08 7.50 -10.39
N VAL A 177 -2.04 8.24 -10.98
CA VAL A 177 -3.41 7.70 -11.17
C VAL A 177 -3.45 6.51 -12.12
N ASP A 178 -2.43 6.43 -12.95
CA ASP A 178 -2.13 5.35 -13.87
C ASP A 178 -1.92 3.98 -13.18
N VAL A 179 -1.74 3.92 -11.84
CA VAL A 179 -1.41 2.68 -11.11
C VAL A 179 -2.64 1.93 -10.58
N ILE A 180 -3.80 2.60 -10.43
CA ILE A 180 -4.82 2.10 -9.49
C ILE A 180 -5.70 0.98 -10.04
N GLY A 181 -5.60 0.64 -11.33
CA GLY A 181 -6.33 -0.51 -11.90
C GLY A 181 -7.84 -0.39 -11.65
N GLY A 182 -8.40 0.74 -12.10
CA GLY A 182 -9.83 1.03 -11.98
C GLY A 182 -10.70 0.08 -12.80
N ARG A 183 -12.01 0.23 -12.71
CA ARG A 183 -12.92 -0.45 -13.65
C ARG A 183 -12.81 0.23 -15.03
N PRO A 184 -12.92 -0.53 -16.13
CA PRO A 184 -13.02 0.10 -17.43
C PRO A 184 -14.27 0.97 -17.49
N GLU A 185 -14.20 2.06 -18.23
CA GLU A 185 -15.39 2.85 -18.57
C GLU A 185 -16.34 2.00 -19.44
N PRO A 186 -17.66 2.26 -19.41
CA PRO A 186 -18.63 1.47 -20.18
C PRO A 186 -18.34 1.40 -21.69
N ASP A 187 -17.67 2.42 -22.23
CA ASP A 187 -17.30 2.63 -23.62
C ASP A 187 -15.78 2.60 -23.86
N ASP A 188 -15.00 2.10 -22.89
CA ASP A 188 -13.53 1.97 -23.03
C ASP A 188 -13.19 1.06 -24.23
N PRO A 189 -12.58 1.62 -25.30
CA PRO A 189 -12.32 0.88 -26.53
C PRO A 189 -11.19 -0.14 -26.38
N SER A 190 -10.42 -0.08 -25.29
CA SER A 190 -9.35 -1.04 -24.99
C SER A 190 -9.88 -2.35 -24.39
N VAL A 191 -11.17 -2.41 -24.04
CA VAL A 191 -11.77 -3.58 -23.42
C VAL A 191 -11.74 -4.77 -24.37
N GLN A 192 -11.15 -5.87 -23.91
CA GLN A 192 -11.09 -7.13 -24.66
C GLN A 192 -11.58 -8.28 -23.80
N GLU A 193 -12.38 -9.17 -24.39
CA GLU A 193 -12.83 -10.39 -23.74
C GLU A 193 -11.97 -11.58 -24.19
N ILE A 194 -11.40 -12.30 -23.22
CA ILE A 194 -10.62 -13.51 -23.45
C ILE A 194 -11.37 -14.71 -22.90
N ASP A 195 -11.77 -15.57 -23.82
CA ASP A 195 -12.36 -16.85 -23.48
C ASP A 195 -11.33 -17.80 -22.86
N LEU A 196 -11.73 -18.42 -21.74
CA LEU A 196 -11.00 -19.51 -21.11
C LEU A 196 -11.72 -20.84 -21.44
N PRO A 197 -11.12 -21.71 -22.28
CA PRO A 197 -11.77 -22.92 -22.74
C PRO A 197 -12.31 -23.80 -21.61
N GLY A 198 -13.57 -24.23 -21.75
CA GLY A 198 -14.25 -25.11 -20.79
C GLY A 198 -14.60 -24.45 -19.45
N GLN A 199 -14.50 -23.11 -19.34
CA GLN A 199 -14.88 -22.37 -18.14
C GLN A 199 -16.19 -21.61 -18.33
N SER A 200 -16.98 -21.47 -17.26
CA SER A 200 -18.23 -20.68 -17.24
C SER A 200 -18.00 -19.18 -17.11
N TYR A 201 -16.74 -18.74 -17.19
CA TYR A 201 -16.31 -17.37 -17.02
C TYR A 201 -15.27 -17.02 -18.09
N PHE A 202 -15.07 -15.74 -18.32
CA PHE A 202 -14.05 -15.20 -19.21
C PHE A 202 -13.22 -14.14 -18.47
N VAL A 203 -12.15 -13.69 -19.10
CA VAL A 203 -11.31 -12.61 -18.59
C VAL A 203 -11.61 -11.36 -19.40
N ARG A 204 -11.98 -10.26 -18.74
CA ARG A 204 -12.14 -8.96 -19.38
C ARG A 204 -10.90 -8.13 -19.10
N LEU A 205 -10.10 -7.85 -20.12
CA LEU A 205 -8.92 -7.00 -20.08
C LEU A 205 -9.27 -5.57 -20.43
N TRP A 206 -8.50 -4.60 -19.96
CA TRP A 206 -8.47 -3.22 -20.47
C TRP A 206 -7.12 -2.58 -20.14
N THR A 207 -6.69 -1.64 -20.96
CA THR A 207 -5.54 -0.78 -20.66
C THR A 207 -5.99 0.49 -19.96
N GLY A 208 -7.24 0.94 -20.18
CA GLY A 208 -7.78 2.16 -19.60
C GLY A 208 -6.80 3.34 -19.71
N HIS A 209 -6.76 4.15 -18.65
CA HIS A 209 -5.85 5.30 -18.51
C HIS A 209 -4.53 4.92 -17.83
N MET A 210 -3.96 3.76 -18.20
CA MET A 210 -2.73 3.20 -17.59
C MET A 210 -1.51 3.26 -18.53
N ASP A 211 -1.37 4.36 -19.27
CA ASP A 211 -0.32 4.59 -20.27
C ASP A 211 1.07 4.86 -19.68
N TYR A 212 1.18 5.36 -18.45
CA TYR A 212 2.45 5.68 -17.83
C TYR A 212 3.17 4.45 -17.25
N ASN A 213 2.47 3.62 -16.47
CA ASN A 213 2.99 2.39 -15.86
C ASN A 213 3.06 1.23 -16.85
N ARG A 214 2.44 1.40 -18.03
CA ARG A 214 2.45 0.38 -19.08
C ARG A 214 1.90 -0.94 -18.54
N THR A 215 0.74 -0.85 -17.91
CA THR A 215 0.07 -2.01 -17.33
C THR A 215 -1.27 -2.28 -17.99
N VAL A 216 -1.66 -3.55 -17.96
CA VAL A 216 -2.95 -4.04 -18.42
C VAL A 216 -3.65 -4.63 -17.21
N CYS A 217 -4.91 -4.22 -17.00
CA CYS A 217 -5.73 -4.76 -15.93
C CYS A 217 -6.74 -5.75 -16.47
N TRP A 218 -7.20 -6.65 -15.60
CA TRP A 218 -8.34 -7.49 -15.92
C TRP A 218 -9.14 -7.90 -14.68
N ASN A 219 -10.37 -8.33 -14.94
CA ASN A 219 -11.21 -9.03 -14.00
C ASN A 219 -11.73 -10.35 -14.60
N VAL A 220 -12.16 -11.26 -13.73
CA VAL A 220 -12.86 -12.48 -14.13
C VAL A 220 -14.35 -12.19 -14.15
N VAL A 221 -15.03 -12.52 -15.25
CA VAL A 221 -16.45 -12.18 -15.45
C VAL A 221 -17.25 -13.45 -15.67
N ASP A 222 -18.38 -13.57 -14.98
CA ASP A 222 -19.33 -14.64 -15.20
C ASP A 222 -19.99 -14.52 -16.57
N ARG A 223 -19.89 -15.56 -17.40
CA ARG A 223 -20.39 -15.49 -18.78
C ARG A 223 -21.90 -15.31 -18.85
N LYS A 224 -22.65 -15.87 -17.89
CA LYS A 224 -24.11 -15.85 -17.92
C LYS A 224 -24.67 -14.50 -17.45
N THR A 225 -24.07 -13.92 -16.44
CA THR A 225 -24.61 -12.72 -15.76
C THR A 225 -23.87 -11.44 -16.13
N GLY A 226 -22.70 -11.52 -16.76
CA GLY A 226 -21.84 -10.37 -17.05
C GLY A 226 -21.24 -9.74 -15.78
N LYS A 227 -21.43 -10.34 -14.60
CA LYS A 227 -20.97 -9.80 -13.33
C LYS A 227 -19.52 -10.17 -13.08
N VAL A 228 -18.76 -9.24 -12.51
CA VAL A 228 -17.40 -9.50 -12.04
C VAL A 228 -17.45 -10.51 -10.90
N LEU A 229 -16.60 -11.53 -10.99
CA LEU A 229 -16.44 -12.59 -10.03
C LEU A 229 -15.18 -12.39 -9.20
N ARG A 230 -15.19 -12.99 -8.01
CA ARG A 230 -13.95 -13.36 -7.34
C ARG A 230 -13.23 -14.43 -8.15
N LYS A 231 -11.90 -14.44 -8.10
CA LYS A 231 -11.06 -15.46 -8.74
C LYS A 231 -11.52 -16.85 -8.33
N PRO A 232 -11.94 -17.69 -9.29
CA PRO A 232 -12.34 -19.06 -9.01
C PRO A 232 -11.21 -19.81 -8.29
N ARG A 233 -11.56 -20.62 -7.27
CA ARG A 233 -10.60 -21.29 -6.37
C ARG A 233 -9.48 -22.05 -7.09
N PHE A 234 -9.78 -22.64 -8.24
CA PHE A 234 -8.84 -23.45 -9.01
C PHE A 234 -8.14 -22.70 -10.14
N LEU A 235 -8.50 -21.43 -10.36
CA LEU A 235 -7.83 -20.57 -11.32
C LEU A 235 -6.55 -20.00 -10.71
N LYS A 236 -5.43 -20.26 -11.38
CA LYS A 236 -4.15 -19.61 -11.15
C LYS A 236 -3.75 -18.87 -12.42
N MET A 237 -3.09 -17.73 -12.22
CA MET A 237 -2.59 -16.88 -13.30
C MET A 237 -1.11 -16.65 -13.04
N PHE A 238 -0.30 -16.76 -14.09
CA PHE A 238 1.13 -16.50 -13.99
C PHE A 238 1.51 -15.53 -15.09
N ALA A 239 2.31 -14.52 -14.74
CA ALA A 239 2.96 -13.65 -15.71
C ALA A 239 4.39 -14.13 -15.90
N THR A 240 4.84 -14.05 -17.14
CA THR A 240 6.23 -14.24 -17.52
C THR A 240 6.67 -13.05 -18.35
N ASP A 241 7.86 -12.53 -18.03
CA ASP A 241 8.46 -11.42 -18.77
C ASP A 241 8.80 -11.82 -20.22
N ASP A 242 8.97 -10.84 -21.10
CA ASP A 242 9.27 -11.05 -22.52
C ASP A 242 10.53 -11.87 -22.79
N LYS A 243 11.43 -11.94 -21.80
CA LYS A 243 12.69 -12.70 -21.87
C LYS A 243 12.57 -14.12 -21.29
N GLU A 244 11.41 -14.48 -20.76
CA GLU A 244 11.13 -15.79 -20.16
C GLU A 244 12.03 -16.13 -18.97
N LEU A 245 12.58 -15.10 -18.32
CA LEU A 245 13.52 -15.24 -17.20
C LEU A 245 12.79 -15.38 -15.87
N TYR A 246 11.64 -14.72 -15.74
CA TYR A 246 10.93 -14.63 -14.47
C TYR A 246 9.45 -14.97 -14.62
N ARG A 247 9.03 -16.06 -13.96
CA ARG A 247 7.63 -16.48 -13.88
C ARG A 247 7.11 -16.28 -12.46
N HIS A 248 6.05 -15.51 -12.29
CA HIS A 248 5.47 -15.22 -10.99
C HIS A 248 3.95 -15.41 -10.97
N GLU A 249 3.38 -15.82 -9.82
CA GLU A 249 1.92 -15.95 -9.66
C GLU A 249 1.31 -14.56 -9.48
N ILE A 250 0.26 -14.27 -10.24
CA ILE A 250 -0.46 -12.99 -10.19
C ILE A 250 -1.52 -13.06 -9.08
N PHE A 251 -1.46 -12.10 -8.17
CA PHE A 251 -2.46 -11.90 -7.13
C PHE A 251 -3.30 -10.66 -7.42
N SER A 252 -4.52 -10.63 -6.88
CA SER A 252 -5.39 -9.47 -7.01
C SER A 252 -4.80 -8.27 -6.27
N LEU A 253 -5.02 -7.07 -6.81
CA LEU A 253 -4.64 -5.81 -6.18
C LEU A 253 -5.26 -5.70 -4.78
N GLU A 254 -6.51 -6.14 -4.65
CA GLU A 254 -7.24 -6.19 -3.38
C GLU A 254 -6.51 -7.06 -2.36
N ARG A 255 -6.07 -8.25 -2.75
CA ARG A 255 -5.30 -9.13 -1.87
C ARG A 255 -3.95 -8.53 -1.50
N ASN A 256 -3.25 -7.91 -2.44
CA ASN A 256 -1.98 -7.24 -2.18
C ASN A 256 -2.15 -6.05 -1.21
N ARG A 257 -3.34 -5.44 -1.18
CA ARG A 257 -3.74 -4.39 -0.23
C ARG A 257 -4.36 -4.93 1.07
N GLY A 258 -4.36 -6.25 1.29
CA GLY A 258 -4.89 -6.88 2.50
C GLY A 258 -6.41 -7.11 2.50
N VAL A 259 -7.15 -6.83 1.43
CA VAL A 259 -8.60 -7.06 1.40
C VAL A 259 -8.89 -8.56 1.26
N GLU A 260 -9.34 -9.20 2.34
CA GLU A 260 -9.55 -10.66 2.38
C GLU A 260 -10.78 -11.15 1.59
N LYS A 261 -11.84 -10.34 1.54
CA LYS A 261 -13.12 -10.69 0.92
C LYS A 261 -13.59 -9.57 -0.02
N PRO A 262 -12.84 -9.30 -1.10
CA PRO A 262 -13.23 -8.28 -2.04
C PRO A 262 -14.50 -8.71 -2.79
N ALA A 263 -15.39 -7.76 -3.04
CA ALA A 263 -16.61 -7.99 -3.82
C ALA A 263 -16.29 -8.23 -5.32
N ALA A 264 -15.20 -7.64 -5.80
CA ALA A 264 -14.65 -7.79 -7.14
C ALA A 264 -13.12 -7.78 -7.02
N GLU A 265 -12.42 -8.56 -7.85
CA GLU A 265 -10.96 -8.60 -7.88
C GLU A 265 -10.44 -8.05 -9.20
N THR A 266 -9.39 -7.22 -9.11
CA THR A 266 -8.63 -6.71 -10.25
C THR A 266 -7.23 -7.29 -10.23
N PHE A 267 -6.76 -7.72 -11.38
CA PHE A 267 -5.41 -8.24 -11.62
C PHE A 267 -4.67 -7.30 -12.56
N ILE A 268 -3.35 -7.31 -12.49
CA ILE A 268 -2.47 -6.42 -13.25
C ILE A 268 -1.21 -7.16 -13.69
N ALA A 269 -0.71 -6.83 -14.86
CA ALA A 269 0.60 -7.20 -15.38
C ALA A 269 1.07 -6.12 -16.37
N HIS A 270 2.34 -6.16 -16.75
CA HIS A 270 2.91 -5.18 -17.66
C HIS A 270 2.57 -5.48 -19.14
N ASP A 271 2.62 -4.44 -19.96
CA ASP A 271 2.51 -4.53 -21.42
C ASP A 271 3.47 -5.59 -21.97
N GLY A 272 2.99 -6.32 -22.98
CA GLY A 272 3.79 -7.34 -23.66
C GLY A 272 3.97 -8.65 -22.88
N GLU A 273 3.81 -8.66 -21.55
CA GLU A 273 4.00 -9.86 -20.74
C GLU A 273 3.10 -11.02 -21.20
N ARG A 274 3.61 -12.23 -21.05
CA ARG A 274 2.86 -13.44 -21.34
C ARG A 274 2.11 -13.88 -20.10
N VAL A 275 0.78 -14.01 -20.20
CA VAL A 275 -0.07 -14.48 -19.10
C VAL A 275 -0.58 -15.89 -19.38
N GLU A 276 -0.31 -16.79 -18.44
CA GLU A 276 -0.77 -18.17 -18.45
C GLU A 276 -1.94 -18.35 -17.48
N PHE A 277 -3.05 -18.90 -17.97
CA PHE A 277 -4.20 -19.27 -17.16
C PHE A 277 -4.19 -20.77 -16.91
N HIS A 278 -4.18 -21.15 -15.64
CA HIS A 278 -4.17 -22.56 -15.21
C HIS A 278 -5.42 -22.87 -14.40
N VAL A 279 -6.17 -23.91 -14.78
CA VAL A 279 -7.34 -24.40 -14.03
C VAL A 279 -7.06 -25.81 -13.55
N ARG A 280 -7.15 -26.05 -12.23
CA ARG A 280 -6.83 -27.35 -11.62
C ARG A 280 -5.44 -27.87 -12.05
N LYS A 281 -4.44 -26.97 -12.08
CA LYS A 281 -3.05 -27.23 -12.50
C LYS A 281 -2.86 -27.56 -13.99
N LYS A 282 -3.90 -27.46 -14.83
CA LYS A 282 -3.78 -27.59 -16.29
C LYS A 282 -3.74 -26.22 -16.93
N LEU A 283 -2.78 -25.97 -17.81
CA LEU A 283 -2.76 -24.78 -18.65
C LEU A 283 -3.98 -24.81 -19.58
N VAL A 284 -4.85 -23.80 -19.49
CA VAL A 284 -6.06 -23.69 -20.32
C VAL A 284 -5.91 -22.66 -21.44
N LYS A 285 -5.11 -21.61 -21.21
CA LYS A 285 -4.89 -20.55 -22.17
C LYS A 285 -3.59 -19.83 -21.86
N THR A 286 -2.90 -19.39 -22.91
CA THR A 286 -1.82 -18.42 -22.83
C THR A 286 -2.20 -17.23 -23.70
N ILE A 287 -1.99 -16.02 -23.21
CA ILE A 287 -2.13 -14.79 -23.98
C ILE A 287 -0.85 -13.99 -23.89
N ARG A 288 -0.64 -13.12 -24.87
CA ARG A 288 0.31 -12.02 -24.76
C ARG A 288 -0.47 -10.74 -24.55
N LEU A 289 -0.11 -9.98 -23.53
CA LEU A 289 -0.78 -8.71 -23.25
C LEU A 289 -0.46 -7.68 -24.34
N PRO A 290 -1.38 -6.74 -24.63
CA PRO A 290 -1.12 -5.66 -25.55
C PRO A 290 0.21 -4.98 -25.25
N GLN A 291 1.01 -4.77 -26.30
CA GLN A 291 2.24 -4.00 -26.23
C GLN A 291 1.97 -2.68 -26.97
N ARG A 292 1.67 -1.62 -26.22
CA ARG A 292 1.50 -0.29 -26.82
C ARG A 292 2.82 0.18 -27.40
N ALA A 293 2.80 1.06 -28.41
CA ALA A 293 4.04 1.65 -28.91
C ALA A 293 4.77 2.35 -27.75
N SER A 294 6.08 2.11 -27.60
CA SER A 294 6.90 2.96 -26.76
C SER A 294 7.13 4.24 -27.55
N GLU A 295 6.23 5.22 -27.44
CA GLU A 295 6.73 6.57 -27.58
C GLU A 295 7.85 6.69 -26.56
N GLN A 296 9.05 7.01 -27.02
CA GLN A 296 10.15 7.32 -26.13
C GLN A 296 9.68 8.49 -25.29
N LEU A 297 9.09 8.20 -24.12
CA LEU A 297 8.98 9.14 -23.04
C LEU A 297 10.42 9.38 -22.60
N LEU A 298 11.13 10.23 -23.36
CA LEU A 298 12.28 11.02 -22.94
C LEU A 298 11.80 12.02 -21.88
N VAL A 299 11.11 11.51 -20.88
CA VAL A 299 10.90 12.21 -19.63
C VAL A 299 12.09 11.77 -18.83
N GLU A 300 13.03 12.68 -18.57
CA GLU A 300 14.07 12.47 -17.56
C GLU A 300 13.41 11.76 -16.37
N GLN A 301 13.80 10.50 -16.14
CA GLN A 301 13.40 9.75 -14.95
C GLN A 301 14.07 10.44 -13.77
N LYS A 302 13.52 11.57 -13.33
CA LYS A 302 13.75 12.03 -11.97
C LYS A 302 13.22 10.91 -11.07
N PRO A 303 14.04 10.38 -10.15
CA PRO A 303 13.65 9.28 -9.30
C PRO A 303 12.29 9.56 -8.67
N LEU A 304 11.38 8.60 -8.79
CA LEU A 304 10.03 8.61 -8.22
C LEU A 304 10.07 8.41 -6.68
N GLU A 305 11.14 8.88 -6.03
CA GLU A 305 11.43 8.65 -4.61
C GLU A 305 10.44 9.35 -3.66
N VAL A 306 9.55 10.23 -4.16
CA VAL A 306 8.76 11.11 -3.29
C VAL A 306 7.27 10.76 -3.20
N LEU A 307 6.70 9.98 -4.13
CA LEU A 307 5.24 9.82 -4.23
C LEU A 307 4.65 8.59 -3.53
N PHE A 308 5.45 7.55 -3.22
CA PHE A 308 4.95 6.34 -2.57
C PHE A 308 5.14 6.29 -1.04
N GLU A 309 5.86 7.24 -0.45
CA GLU A 309 5.95 7.37 1.02
C GLU A 309 4.75 8.13 1.63
N LEU A 310 3.55 8.00 1.06
CA LEU A 310 2.32 8.35 1.80
C LEU A 310 1.87 7.20 2.72
N SER A 311 2.61 6.08 2.74
CA SER A 311 2.69 5.28 3.94
C SER A 311 3.60 5.96 4.94
N LEU A 312 3.01 6.66 5.91
CA LEU A 312 3.71 6.99 7.14
C LEU A 312 4.19 5.68 7.75
N ASP A 313 5.51 5.51 7.84
CA ASP A 313 6.17 4.42 8.56
C ASP A 313 5.76 4.37 10.04
#